data_AF-A0A956CTE3-F1
#
_entry.id   AF-A0A956CTE3-F1
#
_cell.length_a   1.000
_cell.length_b   1.000
_cell.length_c   1.000
_cell.angle_alpha   90.00
_cell.angle_beta   90.00
_cell.angle_gamma   90.00
#
_symmetry.space_group_name_H-M   'P 1'
#
loop_
_entity.id
_entity.type
_entity.pdbx_description
1 polymer ?
#
loop_
_entity_poly.entity_id
_entity_poly.type
_entity_poly.pdbx_seq_one_letter_code
_entity_poly.pdbx_strand_id
1 'polypeptide(L)'
;MIELAVTCADCGASAVHEVGAILLDLESLEGEDDAAAWTRAVYVAMSLVCPGCGAVDRHEVDPASGRALEVDGRVVREGRAALSDGTVIHTPTEGLSILEARASKRPNDPRGWRALGNFAMRAGRVDEALVAWRRGAELDGELECALAVAVDGVAREAEGAPELVVRALERLRFAEPQRRPLQSAQVAELVRQLPTPLAITIDAERVDSASIRDWSGFGERLAVAKRIEGRRA
;
A
#
# COMPACT_ATOMS: atom_id res chain seq x y z
N MET A 1 -22.26 -2.98 -7.02
CA MET A 1 -21.51 -3.98 -6.25
C MET A 1 -21.79 -5.32 -6.88
N ILE A 2 -20.81 -6.20 -6.94
CA ILE A 2 -20.90 -7.52 -7.56
C ILE A 2 -20.96 -8.56 -6.44
N GLU A 3 -21.89 -9.49 -6.51
CA GLU A 3 -21.97 -10.61 -5.57
C GLU A 3 -21.11 -11.77 -6.08
N LEU A 4 -20.17 -12.21 -5.25
CA LEU A 4 -19.29 -13.34 -5.52
C LEU A 4 -19.58 -14.45 -4.51
N ALA A 5 -20.16 -15.56 -4.98
CA ALA A 5 -20.40 -16.72 -4.16
C ALA A 5 -19.15 -17.61 -4.12
N VAL A 6 -18.73 -17.98 -2.92
CA VAL A 6 -17.54 -18.80 -2.69
C VAL A 6 -17.81 -19.86 -1.64
N THR A 7 -17.11 -20.98 -1.72
CA THR A 7 -17.09 -22.02 -0.70
C THR A 7 -15.71 -22.10 -0.09
N CYS A 8 -15.61 -22.07 1.24
CA CYS A 8 -14.32 -22.15 1.91
C CYS A 8 -13.69 -23.54 1.72
N ALA A 9 -12.44 -23.56 1.25
CA ALA A 9 -11.69 -24.80 1.03
C ALA A 9 -11.32 -25.50 2.35
N ASP A 10 -11.28 -24.78 3.47
CA ASP A 10 -10.82 -25.32 4.76
C ASP A 10 -11.99 -25.85 5.62
N CYS A 11 -13.16 -25.21 5.61
CA CYS A 11 -14.30 -25.61 6.44
C CYS A 11 -15.60 -25.92 5.68
N GLY A 12 -15.61 -25.74 4.35
CA GLY A 12 -16.80 -25.99 3.51
C GLY A 12 -17.93 -24.98 3.66
N ALA A 13 -17.76 -23.92 4.47
CA ALA A 13 -18.79 -22.89 4.62
C ALA A 13 -18.93 -22.08 3.32
N SER A 14 -20.16 -21.93 2.85
CA SER A 14 -20.48 -21.04 1.72
C SER A 14 -20.72 -19.61 2.21
N ALA A 15 -20.25 -18.64 1.43
CA ALA A 15 -20.44 -17.23 1.69
C ALA A 15 -20.64 -16.46 0.38
N VAL A 16 -21.36 -15.35 0.46
CA VAL A 16 -21.47 -14.38 -0.65
C VAL A 16 -20.75 -13.11 -0.22
N HIS A 17 -19.79 -12.67 -1.03
CA HIS A 17 -19.04 -11.44 -0.82
C HIS A 17 -19.49 -10.37 -1.80
N GLU A 18 -19.81 -9.17 -1.28
CA GLU A 18 -19.96 -8.00 -2.13
C GLU A 18 -18.59 -7.41 -2.47
N VAL A 19 -18.27 -7.38 -3.76
CA VAL A 19 -16.99 -6.87 -4.27
C VAL A 19 -17.21 -5.73 -5.26
N GLY A 20 -16.29 -4.76 -5.24
CA GLY A 20 -16.41 -3.55 -6.07
C GLY A 20 -16.02 -3.78 -7.53
N ALA A 21 -15.05 -4.66 -7.78
CA ALA A 21 -14.57 -5.00 -9.11
C ALA A 21 -13.93 -6.39 -9.10
N ILE A 22 -14.04 -7.06 -10.24
CA ILE A 22 -13.38 -8.33 -10.54
C ILE A 22 -12.55 -8.15 -11.80
N LEU A 23 -11.46 -8.92 -11.90
CA LEU A 23 -10.77 -9.24 -13.14
C LEU A 23 -11.09 -10.70 -13.50
N LEU A 24 -11.45 -10.94 -14.75
CA LEU A 24 -11.78 -12.29 -15.25
C LEU A 24 -10.80 -12.65 -16.35
N ASP A 25 -10.08 -13.73 -16.14
CA ASP A 25 -9.20 -14.35 -17.13
C ASP A 25 -9.99 -15.40 -17.91
N LEU A 26 -10.58 -14.99 -19.04
CA LEU A 26 -11.39 -15.88 -19.88
C LEU A 26 -10.58 -17.04 -20.46
N GLU A 27 -9.28 -16.86 -20.69
CA GLU A 27 -8.39 -17.95 -21.15
C GLU A 27 -8.35 -19.08 -20.11
N SER A 28 -8.43 -18.75 -18.81
CA SER A 28 -8.45 -19.73 -17.72
C SER A 28 -9.78 -20.50 -17.61
N LEU A 29 -10.83 -20.07 -18.33
CA LEU A 29 -12.13 -20.75 -18.40
C LEU A 29 -12.35 -21.57 -19.68
N GLU A 30 -11.44 -21.52 -20.66
CA GLU A 30 -11.69 -22.14 -21.96
C GLU A 30 -11.88 -23.67 -21.85
N GLY A 31 -13.14 -24.11 -22.01
CA GLY A 31 -13.52 -25.53 -22.02
C GLY A 31 -13.72 -26.14 -20.63
N GLU A 32 -13.61 -25.36 -19.56
CA GLU A 32 -13.80 -25.80 -18.17
C GLU A 32 -14.87 -24.94 -17.47
N ASP A 33 -15.88 -25.59 -16.89
CA ASP A 33 -16.96 -24.92 -16.13
C ASP A 33 -17.13 -25.57 -14.75
N ASP A 34 -16.00 -25.67 -14.03
CA ASP A 34 -15.94 -26.19 -12.67
C ASP A 34 -15.39 -25.15 -11.68
N ALA A 35 -15.59 -25.40 -10.39
CA ALA A 35 -15.20 -24.46 -9.34
C ALA A 35 -13.69 -24.15 -9.35
N ALA A 36 -12.84 -25.09 -9.78
CA ALA A 36 -11.40 -24.89 -9.82
C ALA A 36 -10.99 -23.94 -10.95
N ALA A 37 -11.60 -24.06 -12.13
CA ALA A 37 -11.39 -23.14 -13.25
C ALA A 37 -11.84 -21.71 -12.89
N TRP A 38 -13.04 -21.58 -12.31
CA TRP A 38 -13.56 -20.30 -11.84
C TRP A 38 -12.68 -19.66 -10.76
N THR A 39 -12.13 -20.45 -9.85
CA THR A 39 -11.19 -19.97 -8.81
C THR A 39 -9.89 -19.43 -9.40
N ARG A 40 -9.40 -19.99 -10.51
CA ARG A 40 -8.21 -19.48 -11.21
C ARG A 40 -8.53 -18.23 -12.04
N ALA A 41 -9.71 -18.19 -12.63
CA ALA A 41 -10.10 -17.14 -13.57
C ALA A 41 -10.54 -15.85 -12.90
N VAL A 42 -11.14 -15.92 -11.71
CA VAL A 42 -11.69 -14.77 -11.00
C VAL A 42 -10.66 -14.21 -10.02
N TYR A 43 -10.26 -12.96 -10.24
CA TYR A 43 -9.45 -12.21 -9.29
C TYR A 43 -10.23 -11.04 -8.69
N VAL A 44 -10.19 -10.94 -7.37
CA VAL A 44 -10.65 -9.78 -6.61
C VAL A 44 -9.46 -9.10 -5.95
N ALA A 45 -9.46 -7.77 -5.94
CA ALA A 45 -8.33 -7.02 -5.41
C ALA A 45 -8.20 -7.09 -3.88
N MET A 46 -9.30 -7.31 -3.15
CA MET A 46 -9.34 -7.42 -1.69
C MET A 46 -9.32 -8.89 -1.26
N SER A 47 -8.65 -9.18 -0.15
CA SER A 47 -8.68 -10.52 0.43
C SER A 47 -10.09 -10.89 0.92
N LEU A 48 -10.54 -12.10 0.60
CA LEU A 48 -11.79 -12.66 1.09
C LEU A 48 -11.55 -13.46 2.37
N VAL A 49 -12.31 -13.16 3.42
CA VAL A 49 -12.19 -13.85 4.72
C VAL A 49 -13.41 -14.74 4.91
N CYS A 50 -13.18 -16.03 5.15
CA CYS A 50 -14.24 -16.97 5.45
C CYS A 50 -14.93 -16.59 6.78
N PRO A 51 -16.27 -16.42 6.80
CA PRO A 51 -16.99 -16.09 8.04
C PRO A 51 -17.04 -17.26 9.03
N GLY A 52 -16.83 -18.50 8.57
CA GLY A 52 -16.89 -19.70 9.40
C GLY A 52 -15.60 -19.96 10.20
N CYS A 53 -14.45 -19.95 9.52
CA CYS A 53 -13.16 -20.30 10.13
C CYS A 53 -12.11 -19.19 10.10
N GLY A 54 -12.39 -18.05 9.46
CA GLY A 54 -11.44 -16.94 9.32
C GLY A 54 -10.32 -17.17 8.30
N ALA A 55 -10.34 -18.28 7.56
CA ALA A 55 -9.36 -18.52 6.50
C ALA A 55 -9.43 -17.42 5.43
N VAL A 56 -8.26 -16.99 4.94
CA VAL A 56 -8.15 -15.84 4.02
C VAL A 56 -7.74 -16.31 2.64
N ASP A 57 -8.52 -15.94 1.62
CA ASP A 57 -8.32 -16.34 0.22
C ASP A 57 -8.25 -17.87 0.00
N ARG A 58 -8.79 -18.64 0.95
CA ARG A 58 -8.90 -20.11 0.92
C ARG A 58 -10.31 -20.52 0.53
N HIS A 59 -10.63 -20.32 -0.75
CA HIS A 59 -11.98 -20.54 -1.25
C HIS A 59 -11.99 -21.09 -2.67
N GLU A 60 -13.10 -21.72 -3.03
CA GLU A 60 -13.50 -22.06 -4.38
C GLU A 60 -14.61 -21.12 -4.82
N VAL A 61 -14.49 -20.55 -6.01
CA VAL A 61 -15.51 -19.68 -6.60
C VAL A 61 -16.61 -20.55 -7.20
N ASP A 62 -17.86 -20.28 -6.85
CA ASP A 62 -19.02 -20.97 -7.43
C ASP A 62 -19.19 -20.55 -8.90
N PRO A 63 -19.24 -21.49 -9.86
CA PRO A 63 -19.54 -21.20 -11.27
C PRO A 63 -20.81 -20.39 -11.50
N ALA A 64 -21.81 -20.53 -10.62
CA ALA A 64 -23.04 -19.74 -10.69
C ALA A 64 -22.79 -18.24 -10.50
N SER A 65 -21.68 -17.85 -9.86
CA SER A 65 -21.24 -16.45 -9.79
C SER A 65 -21.08 -15.86 -11.19
N GLY A 66 -20.66 -16.65 -12.18
CA GLY A 66 -20.54 -16.22 -13.58
C GLY A 66 -21.77 -15.52 -14.14
N ARG A 67 -22.97 -15.95 -13.75
CA ARG A 67 -24.23 -15.33 -14.18
C ARG A 67 -24.48 -13.97 -13.52
N ALA A 68 -23.96 -13.76 -12.31
CA ALA A 68 -23.94 -12.46 -11.63
C ALA A 68 -22.80 -11.56 -12.13
N LEU A 69 -21.79 -12.15 -12.77
CA LEU A 69 -20.70 -11.48 -13.47
C LEU A 69 -21.04 -11.08 -14.91
N GLU A 70 -22.31 -11.18 -15.30
CA GLU A 70 -22.88 -10.56 -16.49
C GLU A 70 -23.98 -9.56 -16.06
N VAL A 71 -23.76 -8.25 -16.21
CA VAL A 71 -24.83 -7.24 -16.05
C VAL A 71 -24.98 -6.47 -17.37
N ASP A 72 -26.18 -6.48 -17.96
CA ASP A 72 -26.47 -5.79 -19.23
C ASP A 72 -25.47 -6.11 -20.37
N GLY A 73 -24.97 -7.34 -20.44
CA GLY A 73 -23.95 -7.78 -21.41
C GLY A 73 -22.53 -7.28 -21.11
N ARG A 74 -22.27 -6.78 -19.90
CA ARG A 74 -20.98 -6.30 -19.40
C ARG A 74 -20.89 -6.43 -17.88
N VAL A 75 -20.27 -7.47 -17.36
CA VAL A 75 -19.53 -7.32 -16.09
C VAL A 75 -18.14 -7.90 -16.26
N VAL A 76 -17.23 -7.37 -15.46
CA VAL A 76 -15.82 -7.71 -15.38
C VAL A 76 -14.90 -7.00 -16.37
N ARG A 77 -13.81 -6.43 -15.83
CA ARG A 77 -12.65 -6.09 -16.63
C ARG A 77 -12.00 -7.39 -17.05
N GLU A 78 -12.11 -7.74 -18.33
CA GLU A 78 -11.33 -8.84 -18.88
C GLU A 78 -9.84 -8.56 -18.68
N GLY A 79 -9.13 -9.55 -18.16
CA GLY A 79 -7.69 -9.46 -17.98
C GLY A 79 -7.18 -10.37 -16.88
N ARG A 80 -5.93 -10.77 -17.04
CA ARG A 80 -5.21 -11.58 -16.07
C ARG A 80 -4.61 -10.70 -14.99
N ALA A 81 -4.88 -11.03 -13.73
CA ALA A 81 -4.22 -10.37 -12.61
C ALA A 81 -2.74 -10.78 -12.58
N ALA A 82 -1.86 -9.79 -12.57
CA ALA A 82 -0.43 -10.00 -12.53
C ALA A 82 0.29 -8.92 -11.73
N LEU A 83 1.43 -9.29 -11.16
CA LEU A 83 2.40 -8.37 -10.58
C LEU A 83 3.10 -7.56 -11.69
N SER A 84 3.84 -6.52 -11.30
CA SER A 84 4.51 -5.61 -12.25
C SER A 84 5.54 -6.27 -13.17
N ASP A 85 5.99 -7.48 -12.84
CA ASP A 85 6.90 -8.28 -13.66
C ASP A 85 6.19 -9.35 -14.51
N GLY A 86 4.86 -9.30 -14.59
CA GLY A 86 4.04 -10.24 -15.35
C GLY A 86 3.74 -11.55 -14.62
N THR A 87 4.18 -11.72 -13.37
CA THR A 87 3.85 -12.91 -12.58
C THR A 87 2.36 -12.94 -12.31
N VAL A 88 1.70 -13.97 -12.84
CA VAL A 88 0.26 -14.20 -12.67
C VAL A 88 -0.04 -14.54 -11.22
N ILE A 89 -1.15 -14.00 -10.71
CA ILE A 89 -1.67 -14.29 -9.38
C ILE A 89 -3.17 -14.53 -9.45
N HIS A 90 -3.67 -15.40 -8.60
CA HIS A 90 -5.09 -15.74 -8.52
C HIS A 90 -5.74 -15.17 -7.27
N THR A 91 -4.96 -14.88 -6.23
CA THR A 91 -5.45 -14.27 -4.99
C THR A 91 -4.53 -13.16 -4.47
N PRO A 92 -5.05 -12.21 -3.68
CA PRO A 92 -4.21 -11.24 -2.98
C PRO A 92 -3.19 -11.91 -2.04
N THR A 93 -3.59 -12.95 -1.30
CA THR A 93 -2.67 -13.68 -0.41
C THR A 93 -1.49 -14.31 -1.16
N GLU A 94 -1.70 -14.84 -2.36
CA GLU A 94 -0.63 -15.33 -3.23
C GLU A 94 0.31 -14.20 -3.66
N GLY A 95 -0.24 -13.09 -4.16
CA GLY A 95 0.55 -11.93 -4.57
C GLY A 95 1.40 -11.35 -3.43
N LEU A 96 0.84 -11.31 -2.22
CA LEU A 96 1.55 -10.89 -1.01
C LEU A 96 2.72 -11.81 -0.68
N SER A 97 2.49 -13.11 -0.69
CA SER A 97 3.52 -14.11 -0.40
C SER A 97 4.70 -14.00 -1.38
N ILE A 98 4.41 -13.80 -2.67
CA ILE A 98 5.43 -13.61 -3.71
C ILE A 98 6.22 -12.31 -3.47
N LEU A 99 5.54 -11.20 -3.20
CA LEU A 99 6.18 -9.91 -2.96
C LEU A 99 7.01 -9.90 -1.68
N GLU A 100 6.55 -10.55 -0.62
CA GLU A 100 7.29 -10.70 0.63
C GLU A 100 8.58 -11.48 0.42
N ALA A 101 8.52 -12.61 -0.29
CA ALA A 101 9.70 -13.38 -0.63
C ALA A 101 10.71 -12.57 -1.45
N ARG A 102 10.24 -11.69 -2.35
CA ARG A 102 11.10 -10.80 -3.15
C ARG A 102 11.75 -9.71 -2.31
N ALA A 103 10.97 -9.01 -1.49
CA ALA A 103 11.48 -7.98 -0.59
C ALA A 103 12.51 -8.56 0.39
N SER A 104 12.27 -9.77 0.89
CA SER A 104 13.18 -10.48 1.81
C SER A 104 14.50 -10.89 1.15
N LYS A 105 14.52 -11.20 -0.16
CA LYS A 105 15.75 -11.50 -0.90
C LYS A 105 16.63 -10.27 -1.13
N ARG A 106 16.05 -9.07 -1.10
CA ARG A 106 16.76 -7.79 -1.28
C ARG A 106 16.32 -6.82 -0.19
N PRO A 107 16.69 -7.06 1.08
CA PRO A 107 16.16 -6.31 2.21
C PRO A 107 16.57 -4.83 2.17
N ASN A 108 17.65 -4.48 1.46
CA ASN A 108 18.13 -3.11 1.28
C ASN A 108 17.59 -2.46 -0.01
N ASP A 109 16.71 -3.12 -0.76
CA ASP A 109 16.03 -2.53 -1.92
C ASP A 109 14.67 -1.96 -1.49
N PRO A 110 14.53 -0.63 -1.33
CA PRO A 110 13.31 -0.04 -0.82
C PRO A 110 12.11 -0.21 -1.76
N ARG A 111 12.36 -0.46 -3.06
CA ARG A 111 11.29 -0.69 -4.04
C ARG A 111 10.50 -1.96 -3.73
N GLY A 112 11.16 -3.00 -3.21
CA GLY A 112 10.53 -4.25 -2.81
C GLY A 112 9.55 -4.06 -1.65
N TRP A 113 10.00 -3.38 -0.59
CA TRP A 113 9.16 -3.07 0.57
C TRP A 113 7.98 -2.16 0.21
N ARG A 114 8.22 -1.16 -0.63
CA ARG A 114 7.15 -0.29 -1.12
C ARG A 114 6.12 -1.05 -1.94
N ALA A 115 6.56 -1.90 -2.88
CA ALA A 115 5.66 -2.69 -3.71
C ALA A 115 4.80 -3.62 -2.84
N LEU A 116 5.41 -4.29 -1.85
CA LEU A 116 4.70 -5.11 -0.88
C LEU A 116 3.65 -4.31 -0.11
N GLY A 117 4.03 -3.17 0.46
CA GLY A 117 3.11 -2.34 1.24
C GLY A 117 1.94 -1.79 0.42
N ASN A 118 2.23 -1.30 -0.79
CA ASN A 118 1.19 -0.80 -1.70
C ASN A 118 0.23 -1.91 -2.14
N PHE A 119 0.74 -3.11 -2.38
CA PHE A 119 -0.09 -4.26 -2.73
C PHE A 119 -0.95 -4.71 -1.55
N ALA A 120 -0.37 -4.81 -0.35
CA ALA A 120 -1.10 -5.13 0.89
C ALA A 120 -2.22 -4.14 1.19
N MET A 121 -1.99 -2.84 1.01
CA MET A 121 -3.02 -1.82 1.19
C MET A 121 -4.20 -2.03 0.23
N ARG A 122 -3.91 -2.33 -1.04
CA ARG A 122 -4.95 -2.64 -2.05
C ARG A 122 -5.70 -3.94 -1.73
N ALA A 123 -5.01 -4.89 -1.10
CA ALA A 123 -5.59 -6.14 -0.61
C ALA A 123 -6.47 -5.97 0.64
N GLY A 124 -6.56 -4.77 1.22
CA GLY A 124 -7.24 -4.51 2.49
C GLY A 124 -6.45 -5.01 3.71
N ARG A 125 -5.21 -5.45 3.53
CA ARG A 125 -4.32 -5.99 4.57
C ARG A 125 -3.51 -4.84 5.17
N VAL A 126 -4.21 -3.91 5.83
CA VAL A 126 -3.63 -2.64 6.31
C VAL A 126 -2.44 -2.84 7.25
N ASP A 127 -2.54 -3.78 8.20
CA ASP A 127 -1.45 -4.01 9.15
C ASP A 127 -0.18 -4.55 8.48
N GLU A 128 -0.33 -5.46 7.51
CA GLU A 128 0.79 -5.95 6.69
C GLU A 128 1.38 -4.86 5.82
N ALA A 129 0.54 -3.97 5.27
CA ALA A 129 1.00 -2.81 4.52
C ALA A 129 1.90 -1.92 5.37
N LEU A 130 1.48 -1.65 6.61
CA LEU A 130 2.25 -0.85 7.57
C LEU A 130 3.56 -1.53 7.96
N VAL A 131 3.58 -2.85 8.18
CA VAL A 131 4.82 -3.58 8.46
C VAL A 131 5.80 -3.45 7.29
N ALA A 132 5.33 -3.62 6.05
CA ALA A 132 6.16 -3.51 4.86
C ALA A 132 6.69 -2.08 4.67
N TRP A 133 5.83 -1.06 4.77
CA TRP A 133 6.26 0.33 4.65
C TRP A 133 7.18 0.75 5.80
N ARG A 134 7.02 0.24 7.03
CA ARG A 134 7.97 0.50 8.13
C ARG A 134 9.36 0.01 7.79
N ARG A 135 9.49 -1.23 7.29
CA ARG A 135 10.78 -1.78 6.81
C ARG A 135 11.36 -0.93 5.69
N GLY A 136 10.55 -0.54 4.71
CA GLY A 136 11.00 0.36 3.63
C GLY A 136 11.42 1.74 4.15
N ALA A 137 10.72 2.28 5.15
CA ALA A 137 10.99 3.55 5.79
C ALA A 137 12.19 3.50 6.76
N GLU A 138 12.85 2.37 6.96
CA GLU A 138 14.15 2.30 7.61
C GLU A 138 15.30 2.55 6.63
N LEU A 139 15.05 2.40 5.33
CA LEU A 139 16.05 2.61 4.28
C LEU A 139 16.16 4.09 3.91
N ASP A 140 17.39 4.57 3.75
CA ASP A 140 17.66 5.94 3.33
C ASP A 140 17.15 6.16 1.90
N GLY A 141 16.51 7.31 1.66
CA GLY A 141 16.00 7.71 0.36
C GLY A 141 14.55 7.28 0.06
N GLU A 142 13.94 6.38 0.84
CA GLU A 142 12.56 5.96 0.56
C GLU A 142 11.51 6.87 1.21
N LEU A 143 11.24 7.98 0.53
CA LEU A 143 10.25 8.97 0.93
C LEU A 143 8.82 8.42 0.92
N GLU A 144 8.44 7.60 -0.07
CA GLU A 144 7.05 7.13 -0.19
C GLU A 144 6.64 6.20 0.95
N CYS A 145 7.52 5.30 1.38
CA CYS A 145 7.30 4.50 2.60
C CYS A 145 7.23 5.38 3.85
N ALA A 146 8.10 6.38 3.96
CA ALA A 146 8.11 7.32 5.09
C ALA A 146 6.78 8.08 5.20
N LEU A 147 6.28 8.58 4.07
CA LEU A 147 4.98 9.24 3.96
C LEU A 147 3.85 8.31 4.36
N ALA A 148 3.82 7.08 3.85
CA ALA A 148 2.75 6.12 4.16
C ALA A 148 2.65 5.83 5.67
N VAL A 149 3.80 5.61 6.32
CA VAL A 149 3.85 5.37 7.77
C VAL A 149 3.47 6.64 8.56
N ALA A 150 3.88 7.82 8.11
CA ALA A 150 3.51 9.09 8.76
C ALA A 150 2.01 9.40 8.64
N VAL A 151 1.41 9.14 7.47
CA VAL A 151 -0.04 9.29 7.26
C VAL A 151 -0.82 8.41 8.24
N ASP A 152 -0.47 7.13 8.36
CA ASP A 152 -1.15 6.23 9.30
C ASP A 152 -0.92 6.64 10.76
N GLY A 153 0.31 7.01 11.12
CA GLY A 153 0.64 7.47 12.47
C GLY A 153 -0.17 8.71 12.88
N VAL A 154 -0.30 9.69 11.98
CA VAL A 154 -1.14 10.88 12.21
C VAL A 154 -2.62 10.51 12.30
N ALA A 155 -3.13 9.70 11.37
CA ALA A 155 -4.54 9.32 11.34
C ALA A 155 -4.99 8.51 12.58
N ARG A 156 -4.07 7.75 13.17
CA ARG A 156 -4.31 6.97 14.40
C ARG A 156 -3.92 7.71 15.68
N GLU A 157 -3.53 8.97 15.59
CA GLU A 157 -3.06 9.78 16.72
C GLU A 157 -1.96 9.08 17.53
N ALA A 158 -1.03 8.41 16.84
CA ALA A 158 0.05 7.68 17.49
C ALA A 158 0.99 8.66 18.23
N GLU A 159 1.43 8.27 19.43
CA GLU A 159 2.33 9.11 20.26
C GLU A 159 3.61 9.53 19.51
N GLY A 160 4.13 8.65 18.63
CA GLY A 160 5.31 8.91 17.80
C GLY A 160 5.03 9.52 16.41
N ALA A 161 3.83 10.06 16.16
CA ALA A 161 3.48 10.64 14.87
C ALA A 161 4.38 11.83 14.45
N PRO A 162 4.76 12.77 15.34
CA PRO A 162 5.68 13.85 14.98
C PRO A 162 7.01 13.34 14.41
N GLU A 163 7.60 12.31 14.99
CA GLU A 163 8.89 11.74 14.57
C GLU A 163 8.79 11.10 13.17
N LEU A 164 7.64 10.47 12.87
CA LEU A 164 7.36 9.92 11.55
C LEU A 164 7.26 11.04 10.49
N VAL A 165 6.61 12.14 10.84
CA VAL A 165 6.49 13.32 9.96
C VAL A 165 7.85 13.98 9.73
N VAL A 166 8.69 14.11 10.77
CA VAL A 166 10.08 14.60 10.62
C VAL A 166 10.86 13.71 9.66
N ARG A 167 10.78 12.39 9.83
CA ARG A 167 11.47 11.44 8.96
C ARG A 167 11.03 11.57 7.49
N ALA A 168 9.74 11.80 7.23
CA ALA A 168 9.25 12.07 5.87
C ALA A 168 9.78 13.41 5.33
N LEU A 169 9.76 14.47 6.15
CA LEU A 169 10.29 15.77 5.79
C LEU A 169 11.79 15.71 5.42
N GLU A 170 12.61 15.02 6.21
CA GLU A 170 14.05 14.84 5.95
C GLU A 170 14.34 14.12 4.64
N ARG A 171 13.40 13.30 4.15
CA ARG A 171 13.52 12.54 2.91
C ARG A 171 13.05 13.30 1.67
N LEU A 172 12.42 14.48 1.81
CA LEU A 172 12.06 15.32 0.67
C LEU A 172 13.26 15.71 -0.21
N ARG A 173 14.48 15.75 0.36
CA ARG A 173 15.71 16.00 -0.41
C ARG A 173 16.01 14.92 -1.46
N PHE A 174 15.47 13.71 -1.28
CA PHE A 174 15.62 12.60 -2.22
C PHE A 174 14.45 12.51 -3.22
N ALA A 175 13.49 13.44 -3.15
CA ALA A 175 12.35 13.46 -4.06
C ALA A 175 12.77 13.82 -5.49
N GLU A 176 12.26 13.05 -6.44
CA GLU A 176 12.40 13.35 -7.87
C GLU A 176 11.76 14.71 -8.20
N PRO A 177 12.38 15.58 -9.02
CA PRO A 177 11.88 16.93 -9.28
C PRO A 177 10.43 17.00 -9.74
N GLN A 178 9.94 16.01 -10.49
CA GLN A 178 8.55 15.98 -10.97
C GLN A 178 7.54 15.60 -9.88
N ARG A 179 7.95 14.81 -8.87
CA ARG A 179 7.09 14.35 -7.77
C ARG A 179 7.21 15.23 -6.53
N ARG A 180 8.32 15.95 -6.39
CA ARG A 180 8.64 16.79 -5.24
C ARG A 180 7.52 17.77 -4.87
N PRO A 181 6.86 18.50 -5.78
CA PRO A 181 5.76 19.40 -5.39
C PRO A 181 4.59 18.69 -4.70
N LEU A 182 4.19 17.52 -5.22
CA LEU A 182 3.11 16.73 -4.64
C LEU A 182 3.51 16.19 -3.26
N GLN A 183 4.72 15.66 -3.14
CA GLN A 183 5.23 15.11 -1.87
C GLN A 183 5.42 16.20 -0.82
N SER A 184 5.90 17.39 -1.19
CA SER A 184 5.97 18.56 -0.30
C SER A 184 4.59 18.94 0.23
N ALA A 185 3.57 18.96 -0.63
CA ALA A 185 2.18 19.23 -0.22
C ALA A 185 1.64 18.16 0.75
N GLN A 186 1.96 16.89 0.53
CA GLN A 186 1.60 15.80 1.44
C GLN A 186 2.25 15.96 2.82
N VAL A 187 3.55 16.26 2.89
CA VAL A 187 4.21 16.49 4.18
C VAL A 187 3.63 17.74 4.86
N ALA A 188 3.33 18.80 4.11
CA ALA A 188 2.74 20.02 4.68
C ALA A 188 1.35 19.77 5.27
N GLU A 189 0.56 18.91 4.63
CA GLU A 189 -0.71 18.43 5.17
C GLU A 189 -0.52 17.71 6.50
N LEU A 190 0.42 16.76 6.57
CA LEU A 190 0.72 16.03 7.80
C LEU A 190 1.18 16.95 8.93
N VAL A 191 2.07 17.90 8.64
CA VAL A 191 2.50 18.91 9.62
C VAL A 191 1.32 19.73 10.15
N ARG A 192 0.30 20.00 9.31
CA ARG A 192 -0.92 20.72 9.70
C ARG A 192 -1.87 19.89 10.56
N GLN A 193 -1.83 18.57 10.45
CA GLN A 193 -2.70 17.67 11.22
C GLN A 193 -2.13 17.33 12.61
N LEU A 194 -0.84 17.60 12.86
CA LEU A 194 -0.26 17.38 14.19
C LEU A 194 -0.97 18.23 15.28
N PRO A 195 -1.01 17.80 16.54
CA PRO A 195 -1.63 18.59 17.61
C PRO A 195 -0.77 19.79 18.01
N THR A 196 0.55 19.70 17.86
CA THR A 196 1.51 20.74 18.23
C THR A 196 2.36 21.17 17.04
N PRO A 197 2.89 22.42 17.04
CA PRO A 197 3.91 22.83 16.08
C PRO A 197 5.10 21.88 16.11
N LEU A 198 5.64 21.59 14.93
CA LEU A 198 6.77 20.69 14.78
C LEU A 198 8.07 21.49 14.89
N ALA A 199 8.87 21.20 15.91
CA ALA A 199 10.21 21.74 16.04
C ALA A 199 11.20 20.83 15.31
N ILE A 200 11.88 21.37 14.29
CA ILE A 200 12.93 20.64 13.58
C ILE A 200 14.27 21.33 13.77
N THR A 201 15.30 20.53 14.02
CA THR A 201 16.68 21.01 14.02
C THR A 201 17.30 20.69 12.68
N ILE A 202 17.89 21.70 12.08
CA ILE A 202 18.36 21.60 10.72
C ILE A 202 19.87 21.80 10.71
N ASP A 203 20.56 20.81 10.16
CA ASP A 203 21.99 20.89 9.88
C ASP A 203 22.19 21.67 8.59
N ALA A 204 22.73 22.89 8.69
CA ALA A 204 22.85 23.82 7.59
C ALA A 204 23.73 23.30 6.44
N GLU A 205 24.59 22.31 6.69
CA GLU A 205 25.44 21.68 5.67
C GLU A 205 24.68 20.62 4.85
N ARG A 206 23.55 20.12 5.36
CA ARG A 206 22.78 19.00 4.77
C ARG A 206 21.50 19.45 4.05
N VAL A 207 21.29 20.75 3.93
CA VAL A 207 20.05 21.33 3.36
C VAL A 207 20.36 22.12 2.11
N ASP A 208 19.83 21.63 0.98
CA ASP A 208 19.85 22.42 -0.25
C ASP A 208 18.91 23.63 -0.13
N SER A 209 19.21 24.70 -0.85
CA SER A 209 18.41 25.93 -0.84
C SER A 209 17.02 25.77 -1.48
N ALA A 210 16.76 24.69 -2.22
CA ALA A 210 15.43 24.36 -2.74
C ALA A 210 14.51 23.83 -1.62
N SER A 211 15.07 23.10 -0.66
CA SER A 211 14.39 22.55 0.51
C SER A 211 13.91 23.65 1.46
N ILE A 212 14.67 24.75 1.54
CA ILE A 212 14.30 25.94 2.32
C ILE A 212 13.07 26.66 1.71
N ARG A 213 12.93 26.67 0.38
CA ARG A 213 11.73 27.25 -0.27
C ARG A 213 10.50 26.40 -0.01
N ASP A 214 10.65 25.07 -0.07
CA ASP A 214 9.56 24.14 0.27
C ASP A 214 9.05 24.42 1.70
N TRP A 215 9.94 24.73 2.64
CA TRP A 215 9.61 25.00 4.04
C TRP A 215 8.81 26.28 4.30
N SER A 216 8.92 27.28 3.43
CA SER A 216 8.09 28.49 3.53
C SER A 216 6.59 28.20 3.40
N GLY A 217 6.22 27.09 2.72
CA GLY A 217 4.84 26.62 2.61
C GLY A 217 4.25 25.98 3.87
N PHE A 218 5.07 25.68 4.88
CA PHE A 218 4.64 25.03 6.13
C PHE A 218 4.20 26.05 7.21
N GLY A 219 4.46 27.35 6.98
CA GLY A 219 4.00 28.45 7.84
C GLY A 219 4.57 28.40 9.27
N GLU A 220 3.83 28.99 10.22
CA GLU A 220 4.20 29.09 11.65
C GLU A 220 4.24 27.73 12.38
N ARG A 221 3.76 26.65 11.72
CA ARG A 221 3.71 25.31 12.31
C ARG A 221 5.03 24.58 12.30
N LEU A 222 6.03 25.09 11.58
CA LEU A 222 7.38 24.55 11.56
C LEU A 222 8.33 25.51 12.28
N ALA A 223 8.73 25.16 13.50
CA ALA A 223 9.76 25.89 14.22
C ALA A 223 11.14 25.36 13.81
N VAL A 224 11.86 26.14 12.99
CA VAL A 224 13.19 25.78 12.49
C VAL A 224 14.26 26.35 13.39
N ALA A 225 14.98 25.47 14.09
CA ALA A 225 16.18 25.84 14.84
C ALA A 225 17.45 25.51 14.04
N LYS A 226 18.34 26.49 13.88
CA LYS A 226 19.65 26.28 13.24
C LYS A 226 20.62 25.66 14.24
N ARG A 227 21.18 24.49 13.94
CA ARG A 227 22.31 23.94 14.70
C ARG A 227 23.59 24.66 14.26
N ILE A 228 24.20 25.43 15.16
CA ILE A 228 25.54 25.97 14.96
C ILE A 228 26.48 25.04 15.73
N GLU A 229 27.11 24.10 15.04
CA GLU A 229 28.22 23.37 15.65
C GLU A 229 29.38 24.35 15.85
N GLY A 230 29.76 24.55 17.12
CA GLY A 230 30.87 25.42 17.47
C GLY A 230 32.16 24.90 16.83
N ARG A 231 32.73 25.69 15.91
CA ARG A 231 34.16 25.56 15.57
C ARG A 231 34.94 25.56 16.87
N ARG A 232 35.52 24.42 17.25
CA ARG A 232 36.63 24.42 18.21
C ARG A 232 37.73 25.30 17.59
N ALA A 233 38.11 26.30 18.37
CA ALA A 233 39.15 27.28 18.06
C ALA A 233 40.50 26.61 17.77
#